data_AF-A0A9D5NPD5-F1
#
_entry.id   AF-A0A9D5NPD5-F1
#
_cell.length_a   1.000
_cell.length_b   1.000
_cell.length_c   1.000
_cell.angle_alpha   90.00
_cell.angle_beta   90.00
_cell.angle_gamma   90.00
#
_symmetry.space_group_name_H-M   'P 1'
#
loop_
_entity.id
_entity.type
_entity.pdbx_description
1 polymer ?
#
loop_
_entity_poly.entity_id
_entity_poly.type
_entity_poly.pdbx_seq_one_letter_code
_entity_poly.pdbx_strand_id
1 'polypeptide(L)'
;MNIENIAIVRATNIIPFDGVVKPLSNEPYLCKNISGEFEAAISKWLDELKITPEQDYSRVFEDDYYDSYVHKCGQILKEYIPYTSDYNSTVLFSLNGICPDDNENGFGNNTFSNKKCAVIDSLVYHVERAVSLVPTDTAIKGNVELSEEAIILIEEETFNNLTDEQKIMLGNLKVKIKLFRGSLKDAIKSELKESGKYIPEDLDLSNSSGGFQESETSEMQKECINNIRNTFGLSHLKYYNLITSRDGTDIPKYDEIKDEFTNAYKVRDYYAERFLMELLNAINAPEEIKQQLHRNLNNRIYMEKIVEMLKVFGIEKYKIFVEQYNKNLEIERENGILPTPEQIVNNNINNNLHM
;
A
#
# COMPACT_ATOMS: atom_id res chain seq x y z
N MET A 1 20.17 -26.09 -1.22
CA MET A 1 18.93 -25.36 -1.54
C MET A 1 19.14 -24.62 -2.86
N ASN A 2 18.08 -24.37 -3.65
CA ASN A 2 18.16 -23.60 -4.90
C ASN A 2 16.87 -22.75 -5.06
N ILE A 3 16.79 -21.99 -6.16
CA ILE A 3 15.66 -21.10 -6.45
C ILE A 3 14.29 -21.82 -6.47
N GLU A 4 14.23 -23.09 -6.86
CA GLU A 4 12.99 -23.88 -6.88
C GLU A 4 12.39 -24.10 -5.48
N ASN A 5 13.21 -23.95 -4.44
CA ASN A 5 12.79 -24.06 -3.05
C ASN A 5 12.33 -22.71 -2.45
N ILE A 6 12.34 -21.64 -3.24
CA ILE A 6 11.94 -20.30 -2.80
C ILE A 6 10.62 -19.93 -3.47
N ALA A 7 9.63 -19.60 -2.64
CA ALA A 7 8.36 -19.03 -3.04
C ALA A 7 8.33 -17.54 -2.69
N ILE A 8 7.65 -16.76 -3.52
CA ILE A 8 7.16 -15.44 -3.15
C ILE A 8 5.78 -15.58 -2.53
N VAL A 9 5.52 -14.83 -1.47
CA VAL A 9 4.29 -14.90 -0.70
C VAL A 9 3.80 -13.49 -0.44
N ARG A 10 2.50 -13.24 -0.68
CA ARG A 10 1.86 -11.94 -0.40
C ARG A 10 0.54 -12.16 0.29
N ALA A 11 0.42 -11.68 1.52
CA ALA A 11 -0.87 -11.53 2.19
C ALA A 11 -1.60 -10.29 1.67
N THR A 12 -2.91 -10.38 1.44
CA THR A 12 -3.69 -9.31 0.80
C THR A 12 -5.19 -9.45 1.11
N ASN A 13 -5.93 -8.35 0.99
CA ASN A 13 -7.40 -8.37 1.01
C ASN A 13 -8.01 -8.35 -0.41
N ILE A 14 -7.16 -8.35 -1.44
CA ILE A 14 -7.56 -8.27 -2.84
C ILE A 14 -7.35 -9.64 -3.49
N ILE A 15 -8.41 -10.16 -4.10
CA ILE A 15 -8.39 -11.41 -4.85
C ILE A 15 -8.02 -11.09 -6.32
N PRO A 16 -6.96 -11.68 -6.89
CA PRO A 16 -6.57 -11.44 -8.27
C PRO A 16 -7.45 -12.26 -9.23
N PHE A 17 -8.66 -11.77 -9.53
CA PHE A 17 -9.64 -12.46 -10.37
C PHE A 17 -9.22 -12.67 -11.83
N ASP A 18 -8.20 -11.95 -12.29
CA ASP A 18 -7.58 -12.07 -13.61
C ASP A 18 -6.25 -12.85 -13.57
N GLY A 19 -5.86 -13.39 -12.41
CA GLY A 19 -4.59 -14.08 -12.22
C GLY A 19 -3.38 -13.15 -12.19
N VAL A 20 -3.60 -11.84 -12.00
CA VAL A 20 -2.54 -10.84 -11.95
C VAL A 20 -2.53 -10.17 -10.59
N VAL A 21 -1.41 -10.27 -9.87
CA VAL A 21 -1.19 -9.44 -8.67
C VAL A 21 -0.72 -8.08 -9.14
N LYS A 22 -1.62 -7.11 -9.04
CA LYS A 22 -1.33 -5.73 -9.42
C LYS A 22 -0.73 -4.97 -8.22
N PRO A 23 0.13 -3.97 -8.46
CA PRO A 23 0.47 -2.99 -7.43
C PRO A 23 -0.80 -2.35 -6.85
N LEU A 24 -0.77 -1.94 -5.58
CA LEU A 24 -1.95 -1.35 -4.92
C LEU A 24 -2.52 -0.16 -5.72
N SER A 25 -1.64 0.60 -6.38
CA SER A 25 -2.03 1.72 -7.22
C SER A 25 -2.68 1.35 -8.56
N ASN A 26 -2.94 0.07 -8.82
CA ASN A 26 -3.71 -0.36 -9.98
C ASN A 26 -5.14 -0.75 -9.58
N GLU A 27 -5.41 -1.17 -8.33
CA GLU A 27 -6.76 -1.49 -7.85
C GLU A 27 -6.89 -1.38 -6.31
N PRO A 28 -7.88 -0.63 -5.77
CA PRO A 28 -8.42 0.64 -6.24
C PRO A 28 -7.43 1.77 -5.90
N TYR A 29 -6.89 2.44 -6.92
CA TYR A 29 -5.86 3.48 -6.75
C TYR A 29 -6.34 4.78 -6.09
N LEU A 30 -7.62 4.82 -5.71
CA LEU A 30 -8.24 5.86 -4.91
C LEU A 30 -8.24 5.40 -3.45
N CYS A 31 -7.48 6.11 -2.61
CA CYS A 31 -7.38 5.78 -1.19
C CYS A 31 -7.57 7.01 -0.32
N LYS A 32 -7.94 6.78 0.94
CA LYS A 32 -7.99 7.83 1.96
C LYS A 32 -6.71 7.81 2.78
N ASN A 33 -5.75 8.63 2.37
CA ASN A 33 -4.48 8.80 3.02
C ASN A 33 -4.58 9.91 4.08
N ILE A 34 -4.12 9.68 5.31
CA ILE A 34 -4.21 10.62 6.43
C ILE A 34 -2.89 11.34 6.74
N SER A 35 -1.87 11.20 5.89
CA SER A 35 -0.49 11.67 6.16
C SER A 35 -0.14 13.06 5.59
N GLY A 36 -1.06 13.72 4.88
CA GLY A 36 -0.80 15.04 4.28
C GLY A 36 -1.12 16.21 5.21
N GLU A 37 -0.62 17.39 4.84
CA GLU A 37 -0.79 18.64 5.60
C GLU A 37 -2.25 19.10 5.64
N PHE A 38 -3.02 18.82 4.57
CA PHE A 38 -4.45 19.13 4.54
C PHE A 38 -5.22 18.24 5.52
N GLU A 39 -4.92 16.94 5.55
CA GLU A 39 -5.55 15.99 6.46
C GLU A 39 -5.20 16.29 7.92
N ALA A 40 -3.96 16.70 8.20
CA ALA A 40 -3.56 17.18 9.52
C ALA A 40 -4.35 18.42 9.95
N ALA A 41 -4.56 19.38 9.03
CA ALA A 41 -5.34 20.58 9.31
C ALA A 41 -6.83 20.28 9.53
N ILE A 42 -7.41 19.35 8.77
CA ILE A 42 -8.79 18.86 8.98
C ILE A 42 -8.89 18.12 10.31
N SER A 43 -7.96 17.22 10.64
CA SER A 43 -7.96 16.50 11.92
C SER A 43 -8.00 17.46 13.10
N LYS A 44 -7.13 18.49 13.08
CA LYS A 44 -7.11 19.53 14.11
C LYS A 44 -8.45 20.25 14.21
N TRP A 45 -9.10 20.55 13.09
CA TRP A 45 -10.42 21.18 13.11
C TRP A 45 -11.51 20.27 13.67
N LEU A 46 -11.48 18.96 13.38
CA LEU A 46 -12.39 17.99 13.98
C LEU A 46 -12.20 17.89 15.50
N ASP A 47 -10.96 17.96 15.97
CA ASP A 47 -10.64 18.03 17.41
C ASP A 47 -11.22 19.30 18.05
N GLU A 48 -11.07 20.46 17.42
CA GLU A 48 -11.65 21.74 17.87
C GLU A 48 -13.19 21.68 17.96
N LEU A 49 -13.83 20.93 17.04
CA LEU A 49 -15.28 20.72 17.02
C LEU A 49 -15.76 19.59 17.94
N LYS A 50 -14.85 18.85 18.58
CA LYS A 50 -15.16 17.66 19.40
C LYS A 50 -15.89 16.55 18.64
N ILE A 51 -15.59 16.41 17.34
CA ILE A 51 -16.11 15.33 16.51
C ILE A 51 -15.28 14.05 16.72
N THR A 52 -13.98 14.21 16.86
CA THR A 52 -13.05 13.16 17.29
C THR A 52 -13.11 12.98 18.80
N PRO A 53 -12.92 11.75 19.32
CA PRO A 53 -12.89 11.51 20.76
C PRO A 53 -11.68 12.23 21.41
N GLU A 54 -11.90 12.79 22.60
CA GLU A 54 -10.81 13.33 23.42
C GLU A 54 -9.88 12.18 23.86
N GLN A 55 -8.56 12.41 23.77
CA GLN A 55 -7.57 11.44 24.20
C GLN A 55 -7.51 11.37 25.74
N ASP A 56 -7.67 10.16 26.29
CA ASP A 56 -7.49 9.92 27.71
C ASP A 56 -6.02 9.61 28.00
N TYR A 57 -5.26 10.64 28.36
CA TYR A 57 -3.84 10.53 28.69
C TYR A 57 -3.56 9.61 29.89
N SER A 58 -4.55 9.32 30.75
CA SER A 58 -4.36 8.39 31.86
C SER A 58 -4.30 6.92 31.42
N ARG A 59 -4.75 6.64 30.19
CA ARG A 59 -4.89 5.28 29.64
C ARG A 59 -3.93 4.99 28.47
N VAL A 60 -3.05 5.93 28.12
CA VAL A 60 -2.14 5.80 26.96
C VAL A 60 -1.17 4.62 27.08
N PHE A 61 -0.87 4.19 28.31
CA PHE A 61 -0.02 3.03 28.58
C PHE A 61 -0.81 1.76 28.90
N GLU A 62 -2.15 1.79 28.77
CA GLU A 62 -2.96 0.57 28.81
C GLU A 62 -2.87 -0.14 27.47
N ASP A 63 -2.61 -1.45 27.50
CA ASP A 63 -2.63 -2.30 26.32
C ASP A 63 -3.97 -2.12 25.56
N ASP A 64 -3.90 -2.00 24.24
CA ASP A 64 -5.01 -1.82 23.28
C ASP A 64 -5.77 -0.48 23.31
N TYR A 65 -5.65 0.36 24.35
CA TYR A 65 -6.39 1.63 24.41
C TYR A 65 -5.92 2.61 23.32
N TYR A 66 -4.61 2.83 23.24
CA TYR A 66 -4.04 3.79 22.30
C TYR A 66 -4.32 3.39 20.86
N ASP A 67 -4.15 2.11 20.53
CA ASP A 67 -4.44 1.57 19.20
C ASP A 67 -5.91 1.70 18.84
N SER A 68 -6.81 1.33 19.75
CA SER A 68 -8.25 1.52 19.56
C SER A 68 -8.62 2.99 19.36
N TYR A 69 -7.98 3.89 20.09
CA TYR A 69 -8.17 5.33 19.97
C TYR A 69 -7.72 5.85 18.60
N VAL A 70 -6.49 5.54 18.20
CA VAL A 70 -5.91 5.93 16.90
C VAL A 70 -6.75 5.37 15.75
N HIS A 71 -7.17 4.10 15.84
CA HIS A 71 -8.03 3.47 14.85
C HIS A 71 -9.35 4.22 14.69
N LYS A 72 -10.01 4.53 15.80
CA LYS A 72 -11.29 5.24 15.81
C LYS A 72 -11.16 6.66 15.26
N CYS A 73 -10.14 7.41 15.66
CA CYS A 73 -9.85 8.74 15.12
C CYS A 73 -9.56 8.69 13.62
N GLY A 74 -8.78 7.70 13.17
CA GLY A 74 -8.51 7.47 11.75
C GLY A 74 -9.76 7.16 10.94
N GLN A 75 -10.70 6.37 11.48
CA GLN A 75 -11.98 6.11 10.83
C GLN A 75 -12.83 7.38 10.69
N ILE A 76 -12.91 8.19 11.75
CA ILE A 76 -13.64 9.46 11.73
C ILE A 76 -13.01 10.42 10.71
N LEU A 77 -11.69 10.64 10.77
CA LEU A 77 -10.99 11.52 9.83
C LEU A 77 -11.23 11.12 8.38
N LYS A 78 -11.23 9.81 8.09
CA LYS A 78 -11.54 9.29 6.75
C LYS A 78 -12.90 9.75 6.22
N GLU A 79 -13.88 10.08 7.05
CA GLU A 79 -15.15 10.65 6.56
C GLU A 79 -15.01 12.08 6.00
N TYR A 80 -13.95 12.79 6.37
CA TYR A 80 -13.75 14.22 6.09
C TYR A 80 -12.60 14.53 5.13
N ILE A 81 -12.01 13.51 4.50
CA ILE A 81 -10.89 13.69 3.57
C ILE A 81 -11.22 13.13 2.18
N PRO A 82 -10.67 13.75 1.12
CA PRO A 82 -10.88 13.28 -0.24
C PRO A 82 -10.13 11.96 -0.50
N TYR A 83 -10.50 11.29 -1.59
CA TYR A 83 -9.62 10.30 -2.18
C TYR A 83 -8.39 10.98 -2.77
N THR A 84 -7.24 10.39 -2.48
CA THR A 84 -5.95 10.69 -3.09
C THR A 84 -5.46 9.43 -3.79
N SER A 85 -4.17 9.12 -3.73
CA SER A 85 -3.60 7.90 -4.27
C SER A 85 -2.45 7.39 -3.40
N ASP A 86 -2.38 6.08 -3.22
CA ASP A 86 -1.27 5.34 -2.64
C ASP A 86 -0.39 4.75 -3.76
N TYR A 87 0.03 5.62 -4.68
CA TYR A 87 0.79 5.19 -5.85
C TYR A 87 2.02 4.36 -5.46
N ASN A 88 2.15 3.21 -6.12
CA ASN A 88 3.32 2.35 -6.06
C ASN A 88 3.30 1.46 -7.31
N SER A 89 4.34 1.47 -8.14
CA SER A 89 4.38 0.60 -9.32
C SER A 89 4.88 -0.81 -9.02
N THR A 90 5.24 -1.09 -7.77
CA THR A 90 5.94 -2.31 -7.35
C THR A 90 5.05 -3.16 -6.45
N VAL A 91 5.09 -4.47 -6.68
CA VAL A 91 4.47 -5.46 -5.79
C VAL A 91 5.53 -5.99 -4.83
N LEU A 92 5.21 -5.93 -3.53
CA LEU A 92 6.06 -6.45 -2.47
C LEU A 92 5.60 -7.85 -2.05
N PHE A 93 6.59 -8.73 -1.87
CA PHE A 93 6.42 -10.10 -1.40
C PHE A 93 7.42 -10.39 -0.29
N SER A 94 7.05 -11.31 0.58
CA SER A 94 7.98 -12.01 1.46
C SER A 94 8.41 -13.33 0.83
N LEU A 95 9.57 -13.83 1.22
CA LEU A 95 10.10 -15.10 0.71
C LEU A 95 9.76 -16.23 1.68
N ASN A 96 9.14 -17.27 1.14
CA ASN A 96 8.78 -18.49 1.87
C ASN A 96 7.89 -18.28 3.11
N GLY A 97 7.28 -17.12 3.34
CA GLY A 97 6.47 -16.90 4.53
C GLY A 97 5.77 -15.56 4.48
N ILE A 98 5.16 -15.12 5.58
CA ILE A 98 4.60 -13.77 5.69
C ILE A 98 5.42 -12.94 6.65
N CYS A 99 5.65 -11.69 6.27
CA CYS A 99 6.18 -10.68 7.16
C CYS A 99 5.08 -10.30 8.19
N PRO A 100 5.41 -10.08 9.47
CA PRO A 100 4.47 -9.42 10.39
C PRO A 100 4.08 -8.03 9.86
N ASP A 101 2.86 -7.60 10.15
CA ASP A 101 2.32 -6.29 9.77
C ASP A 101 3.04 -5.18 10.57
N ASP A 102 3.48 -4.14 9.88
CA ASP A 102 4.16 -2.96 10.47
C ASP A 102 3.17 -1.94 11.07
N ASN A 103 1.88 -2.26 11.07
CA ASN A 103 0.82 -1.38 11.57
C ASN A 103 0.56 -1.69 13.04
N GLU A 104 1.25 -0.94 13.91
CA GLU A 104 0.76 -0.34 15.16
C GLU A 104 1.98 -0.08 16.07
N ASN A 105 2.40 1.19 16.14
CA ASN A 105 3.29 1.77 17.16
C ASN A 105 4.81 1.58 17.06
N GLY A 106 5.37 1.37 15.87
CA GLY A 106 6.80 1.47 15.66
C GLY A 106 7.58 0.24 16.15
N PHE A 107 8.51 -0.20 15.31
CA PHE A 107 9.58 -1.14 15.61
C PHE A 107 9.28 -2.20 16.71
N GLY A 108 8.74 -3.35 16.30
CA GLY A 108 9.00 -4.60 17.05
C GLY A 108 7.81 -5.49 17.40
N ASN A 109 6.59 -5.20 16.97
CA ASN A 109 5.45 -6.10 17.23
C ASN A 109 5.32 -7.13 16.10
N ASN A 110 5.62 -8.40 16.39
CA ASN A 110 5.48 -9.55 15.48
C ASN A 110 3.99 -9.94 15.26
N THR A 111 3.10 -8.98 15.03
CA THR A 111 1.68 -9.23 14.78
C THR A 111 1.51 -9.65 13.31
N PHE A 112 1.04 -10.87 13.07
CA PHE A 112 0.89 -11.40 11.71
C PHE A 112 -0.40 -10.95 11.05
N SER A 113 -0.35 -10.74 9.73
CA SER A 113 -1.43 -10.06 9.02
C SER A 113 -2.78 -10.76 9.16
N ASN A 114 -3.82 -9.98 9.47
CA ASN A 114 -5.22 -10.41 9.55
C ASN A 114 -5.94 -10.41 8.17
N LYS A 115 -5.16 -10.49 7.09
CA LYS A 115 -5.68 -10.40 5.72
C LYS A 115 -6.50 -11.63 5.36
N LYS A 116 -7.42 -11.44 4.42
CA LYS A 116 -8.40 -12.48 4.04
C LYS A 116 -7.92 -13.40 2.91
N CYS A 117 -6.81 -13.07 2.26
CA CYS A 117 -6.25 -13.83 1.16
C CYS A 117 -4.71 -13.87 1.23
N ALA A 118 -4.12 -14.87 0.57
CA ALA A 118 -2.71 -14.85 0.23
C ALA A 118 -2.46 -15.45 -1.14
N VAL A 119 -1.39 -14.97 -1.76
CA VAL A 119 -0.85 -15.50 -3.02
C VAL A 119 0.51 -16.12 -2.73
N ILE A 120 0.71 -17.34 -3.21
CA ILE A 120 1.97 -18.09 -3.12
C ILE A 120 2.35 -18.50 -4.55
N ASP A 121 3.57 -18.18 -4.97
CA ASP A 121 4.10 -18.59 -6.27
C ASP A 121 5.61 -18.87 -6.20
N SER A 122 6.16 -19.62 -7.15
CA SER A 122 7.59 -19.95 -7.20
C SER A 122 8.41 -18.74 -7.66
N LEU A 123 9.49 -18.41 -6.94
CA LEU A 123 10.36 -17.26 -7.28
C LEU A 123 10.98 -17.40 -8.67
N VAL A 124 11.22 -18.63 -9.15
CA VAL A 124 11.84 -18.90 -10.46
C VAL A 124 11.10 -18.22 -11.63
N TYR A 125 9.78 -18.08 -11.53
CA TYR A 125 8.97 -17.43 -12.56
C TYR A 125 9.06 -15.90 -12.55
N HIS A 126 9.58 -15.31 -11.47
CA HIS A 126 9.49 -13.87 -11.20
C HIS A 126 10.84 -13.17 -11.04
N VAL A 127 11.90 -13.94 -10.78
CA VAL A 127 13.22 -13.42 -10.38
C VAL A 127 13.83 -12.44 -11.39
N GLU A 128 13.59 -12.60 -12.69
CA GLU A 128 14.12 -11.70 -13.72
C GLU A 128 13.52 -10.29 -13.63
N ARG A 129 12.29 -10.18 -13.12
CA ARG A 129 11.56 -8.92 -12.93
C ARG A 129 11.71 -8.34 -11.52
N ALA A 130 12.33 -9.09 -10.61
CA ALA A 130 12.64 -8.58 -9.28
C ALA A 130 13.67 -7.46 -9.38
N VAL A 131 13.52 -6.41 -8.56
CA VAL A 131 14.50 -5.31 -8.41
C VAL A 131 15.31 -5.49 -7.13
N SER A 132 14.70 -6.07 -6.09
CA SER A 132 15.37 -6.49 -4.87
C SER A 132 14.95 -7.90 -4.48
N LEU A 133 15.84 -8.60 -3.79
CA LEU A 133 15.53 -9.88 -3.17
C LEU A 133 15.90 -9.82 -1.70
N VAL A 134 14.89 -9.54 -0.88
CA VAL A 134 15.01 -9.42 0.58
C VAL A 134 13.92 -10.29 1.21
N PRO A 135 14.24 -11.15 2.20
CA PRO A 135 13.27 -12.10 2.76
C PRO A 135 11.93 -11.49 3.19
N THR A 136 11.96 -10.28 3.74
CA THR A 136 10.78 -9.57 4.24
C THR A 136 10.22 -8.53 3.27
N ASP A 137 10.92 -8.22 2.19
CA ASP A 137 10.62 -7.07 1.32
C ASP A 137 11.17 -7.24 -0.11
N THR A 138 10.88 -8.38 -0.72
CA THR A 138 11.23 -8.66 -2.11
C THR A 138 10.33 -7.85 -3.02
N ALA A 139 10.94 -7.02 -3.86
CA ALA A 139 10.23 -6.09 -4.73
C ALA A 139 10.26 -6.55 -6.19
N ILE A 140 9.08 -6.65 -6.80
CA ILE A 140 8.92 -6.94 -8.23
C ILE A 140 8.20 -5.78 -8.89
N LYS A 141 8.80 -5.19 -9.92
CA LYS A 141 8.24 -4.02 -10.60
C LYS A 141 7.11 -4.41 -11.56
N GLY A 142 6.01 -3.67 -11.49
CA GLY A 142 4.81 -3.84 -12.32
C GLY A 142 3.91 -5.00 -11.90
N ASN A 143 2.96 -5.32 -12.77
CA ASN A 143 2.00 -6.41 -12.59
C ASN A 143 2.68 -7.78 -12.54
N VAL A 144 2.33 -8.63 -11.57
CA VAL A 144 2.88 -9.99 -11.44
C VAL A 144 1.84 -11.00 -11.93
N GLU A 145 2.08 -11.59 -13.09
CA GLU A 145 1.24 -12.64 -13.67
C GLU A 145 1.52 -13.97 -12.97
N LEU A 146 0.50 -14.59 -12.40
CA LEU A 146 0.66 -15.82 -11.64
C LEU A 146 0.98 -17.01 -12.55
N SER A 147 1.93 -17.84 -12.12
CA SER A 147 2.28 -19.07 -12.81
C SER A 147 1.16 -20.12 -12.68
N GLU A 148 1.19 -21.17 -13.52
CA GLU A 148 0.24 -22.28 -13.40
C GLU A 148 0.42 -23.09 -12.08
N GLU A 149 1.56 -22.90 -11.40
CA GLU A 149 1.83 -23.49 -10.08
C GLU A 149 1.35 -22.63 -8.91
N ALA A 150 0.94 -21.39 -9.18
CA ALA A 150 0.53 -20.45 -8.16
C ALA A 150 -0.68 -20.94 -7.37
N ILE A 151 -0.75 -20.49 -6.12
CA ILE A 151 -1.80 -20.85 -5.17
C ILE A 151 -2.38 -19.56 -4.61
N ILE A 152 -3.70 -19.43 -4.72
CA ILE A 152 -4.47 -18.38 -4.08
C ILE A 152 -5.19 -19.03 -2.89
N LEU A 153 -4.78 -18.63 -1.69
CA LEU A 153 -5.45 -18.95 -0.44
C LEU A 153 -6.53 -17.89 -0.19
N ILE A 154 -7.76 -18.33 0.04
CA ILE A 154 -8.91 -17.45 0.32
C ILE A 154 -9.58 -17.91 1.61
N GLU A 155 -9.84 -16.98 2.54
CA GLU A 155 -10.61 -17.29 3.73
C GLU A 155 -12.00 -17.77 3.32
N GLU A 156 -12.46 -18.86 3.92
CA GLU A 156 -13.72 -19.49 3.52
C GLU A 156 -14.93 -18.55 3.57
N GLU A 157 -15.05 -17.72 4.61
CA GLU A 157 -16.13 -16.74 4.71
C GLU A 157 -16.06 -15.71 3.58
N THR A 158 -14.86 -15.22 3.28
CA THR A 158 -14.62 -14.30 2.18
C THR A 158 -15.00 -14.92 0.83
N PHE A 159 -14.63 -16.19 0.60
CA PHE A 159 -15.01 -16.92 -0.61
C PHE A 159 -16.52 -17.13 -0.73
N ASN A 160 -17.18 -17.47 0.37
CA ASN A 160 -18.62 -17.70 0.38
C ASN A 160 -19.42 -16.45 0.00
N ASN A 161 -18.93 -15.27 0.39
CA ASN A 161 -19.52 -13.97 0.10
C ASN A 161 -19.28 -13.48 -1.34
N LEU A 162 -18.48 -14.17 -2.15
CA LEU A 162 -18.29 -13.84 -3.56
C LEU A 162 -19.55 -14.10 -4.39
N THR A 163 -19.75 -13.26 -5.41
CA THR A 163 -20.80 -13.45 -6.41
C THR A 163 -20.51 -14.69 -7.28
N ASP A 164 -21.54 -15.20 -7.96
CA ASP A 164 -21.37 -16.32 -8.88
C ASP A 164 -20.41 -15.99 -10.04
N GLU A 165 -20.46 -14.76 -10.54
CA GLU A 165 -19.54 -14.26 -11.57
C GLU A 165 -18.08 -14.28 -11.07
N GLN A 166 -17.83 -13.80 -9.86
CA GLN A 166 -16.50 -13.83 -9.25
C GLN A 166 -15.99 -15.27 -9.05
N LYS A 167 -16.86 -16.20 -8.64
CA LYS A 167 -16.51 -17.62 -8.50
C LYS A 167 -16.19 -18.26 -9.85
N ILE A 168 -16.92 -17.90 -10.92
CA ILE A 168 -16.62 -18.33 -12.29
C ILE A 168 -15.27 -17.79 -12.76
N MET A 169 -15.00 -16.49 -12.52
CA MET A 169 -13.70 -15.89 -12.85
C MET A 169 -12.55 -16.65 -12.18
N LEU A 170 -12.67 -16.95 -10.88
CA LEU A 170 -11.70 -17.76 -10.14
C LEU A 170 -11.55 -19.16 -10.71
N GLY A 171 -12.65 -19.82 -11.06
CA GLY A 171 -12.64 -21.17 -11.65
C GLY A 171 -12.00 -21.23 -13.04
N ASN A 172 -11.94 -20.10 -13.76
CA ASN A 172 -11.30 -20.00 -15.07
C ASN A 172 -9.79 -19.73 -14.97
N LEU A 173 -9.27 -19.37 -13.79
CA LEU A 173 -7.84 -19.18 -13.60
C LEU A 173 -7.12 -20.52 -13.66
N LYS A 174 -5.95 -20.53 -14.30
CA LYS A 174 -5.06 -21.69 -14.34
C LYS A 174 -4.18 -21.79 -13.10
N VAL A 175 -4.73 -21.47 -11.92
CA VAL A 175 -4.01 -21.49 -10.65
C VAL A 175 -4.78 -22.33 -9.65
N LYS A 176 -4.14 -22.76 -8.57
CA LYS A 176 -4.82 -23.52 -7.52
C LYS A 176 -5.54 -22.56 -6.58
N ILE A 177 -6.84 -22.71 -6.43
CA ILE A 177 -7.63 -22.01 -5.41
C ILE A 177 -7.81 -22.94 -4.21
N LYS A 178 -7.39 -22.50 -3.03
CA LYS A 178 -7.56 -23.24 -1.77
C LYS A 178 -8.23 -22.36 -0.74
N LEU A 179 -9.13 -22.96 0.03
CA LEU A 179 -9.83 -22.28 1.12
C LEU A 179 -9.14 -22.57 2.44
N PHE A 180 -9.08 -21.59 3.33
CA PHE A 180 -8.58 -21.78 4.69
C PHE A 180 -9.58 -21.30 5.74
N ARG A 181 -9.44 -21.85 6.94
CA ARG A 181 -10.15 -21.44 8.17
C ARG A 181 -9.13 -21.09 9.24
N GLY A 182 -9.40 -20.05 10.02
CA GLY A 182 -8.51 -19.63 11.11
C GLY A 182 -7.34 -18.78 10.62
N SER A 183 -6.13 -19.07 11.11
CA SER A 183 -4.93 -18.24 10.89
C SER A 183 -4.39 -18.33 9.46
N LEU A 184 -4.27 -17.18 8.79
CA LEU A 184 -3.61 -17.09 7.48
C LEU A 184 -2.15 -17.56 7.55
N LYS A 185 -1.44 -17.24 8.64
CA LYS A 185 -0.05 -17.68 8.86
C LYS A 185 0.07 -19.19 8.78
N ASP A 186 -0.83 -19.91 9.46
CA ASP A 186 -0.78 -21.37 9.55
C ASP A 186 -1.22 -22.02 8.24
N ALA A 187 -2.17 -21.41 7.53
CA ALA A 187 -2.56 -21.82 6.19
C ALA A 187 -1.38 -21.74 5.20
N ILE A 188 -0.65 -20.62 5.21
CA ILE A 188 0.54 -20.42 4.35
C ILE A 188 1.64 -21.42 4.70
N LYS A 189 1.94 -21.62 5.99
CA LYS A 189 2.94 -22.61 6.43
C LYS A 189 2.58 -24.03 5.98
N SER A 190 1.31 -24.39 6.08
CA SER A 190 0.81 -25.69 5.64
C SER A 190 0.94 -25.82 4.12
N GLU A 191 0.58 -24.79 3.37
CA GLU A 191 0.63 -24.83 1.92
C GLU A 191 2.04 -24.92 1.34
N LEU A 192 2.98 -24.16 1.91
CA LEU A 192 4.38 -24.22 1.52
C LEU A 192 4.94 -25.63 1.72
N LYS A 193 4.60 -26.27 2.86
CA LYS A 193 4.96 -27.65 3.16
C LYS A 193 4.40 -28.63 2.13
N GLU A 194 3.10 -28.52 1.81
CA GLU A 194 2.43 -29.38 0.84
C GLU A 194 3.01 -29.23 -0.57
N SER A 195 3.39 -28.01 -0.93
CA SER A 195 3.97 -27.69 -2.24
C SER A 195 5.46 -28.03 -2.36
N GLY A 196 6.04 -28.70 -1.35
CA GLY A 196 7.47 -29.03 -1.31
C GLY A 196 8.38 -27.79 -1.28
N LYS A 197 7.81 -26.62 -0.98
CA LYS A 197 8.56 -25.40 -0.75
C LYS A 197 9.08 -25.43 0.68
N TYR A 198 10.25 -24.85 0.86
CA TYR A 198 10.87 -24.87 2.16
C TYR A 198 10.12 -23.92 3.11
N ILE A 199 9.83 -24.39 4.32
CA ILE A 199 9.18 -23.59 5.36
C ILE A 199 10.30 -22.85 6.13
N PRO A 200 10.36 -21.52 6.08
CA PRO A 200 11.30 -20.77 6.88
C PRO A 200 10.84 -20.80 8.33
N GLU A 201 11.79 -20.53 9.21
CA GLU A 201 11.47 -20.04 10.54
C GLU A 201 10.77 -18.69 10.42
N ASP A 202 10.13 -18.22 11.49
CA ASP A 202 9.37 -16.98 11.40
C ASP A 202 10.27 -15.84 10.87
N LEU A 203 9.77 -15.08 9.89
CA LEU A 203 10.52 -13.96 9.32
C LEU A 203 10.79 -12.92 10.42
N ASP A 204 11.96 -12.31 10.35
CA ASP A 204 12.40 -11.30 11.30
C ASP A 204 12.70 -9.99 10.55
N LEU A 205 12.12 -8.89 11.04
CA LEU A 205 12.33 -7.56 10.46
C LEU A 205 13.75 -7.03 10.72
N SER A 206 14.47 -7.59 11.69
CA SER A 206 15.82 -7.17 12.05
C SER A 206 16.82 -7.38 10.93
N ASN A 207 17.60 -6.33 10.65
CA ASN A 207 18.71 -6.43 9.71
C ASN A 207 19.82 -7.36 10.22
N SER A 208 20.00 -7.47 11.55
CA SER A 208 21.07 -8.29 12.13
C SER A 208 20.84 -9.79 11.95
N SER A 209 19.58 -10.21 11.86
CA SER A 209 19.20 -11.60 11.61
C SER A 209 19.17 -11.94 10.13
N GLY A 210 19.34 -10.95 9.24
CA GLY A 210 19.32 -11.13 7.80
C GLY A 210 17.94 -11.50 7.25
N GLY A 211 16.86 -11.22 8.01
CA GLY A 211 15.48 -11.45 7.58
C GLY A 211 14.83 -12.73 8.13
N PHE A 212 15.54 -13.54 8.90
CA PHE A 212 15.08 -14.83 9.42
C PHE A 212 15.45 -14.99 10.89
N GLN A 213 14.53 -15.53 11.71
CA GLN A 213 14.91 -16.02 13.04
C GLN A 213 15.98 -17.12 12.95
N GLU A 214 16.90 -17.15 13.92
CA GLU A 214 18.01 -18.10 13.94
C GLU A 214 17.52 -19.55 14.09
N SER A 215 18.16 -20.46 13.35
CA SER A 215 17.76 -21.86 13.24
C SER A 215 18.86 -22.74 12.63
N GLU A 216 18.63 -24.05 12.57
CA GLU A 216 19.56 -24.99 11.92
C GLU A 216 19.74 -24.77 10.41
N THR A 217 18.85 -24.01 9.78
CA THR A 217 18.68 -23.96 8.31
C THR A 217 18.68 -22.55 7.72
N SER A 218 18.52 -21.52 8.55
CA SER A 218 18.47 -20.11 8.16
C SER A 218 19.73 -19.64 7.42
N GLU A 219 20.92 -20.10 7.81
CA GLU A 219 22.17 -19.76 7.09
C GLU A 219 22.20 -20.30 5.66
N MET A 220 21.72 -21.54 5.45
CA MET A 220 21.62 -22.12 4.10
C MET A 220 20.64 -21.33 3.22
N GLN A 221 19.58 -20.76 3.80
CA GLN A 221 18.65 -19.90 3.08
C GLN A 221 19.29 -18.57 2.71
N LYS A 222 19.97 -17.91 3.66
CA LYS A 222 20.67 -16.65 3.43
C LYS A 222 21.70 -16.81 2.32
N GLU A 223 22.46 -17.91 2.33
CA GLU A 223 23.41 -18.24 1.27
C GLU A 223 22.71 -18.45 -0.08
N CYS A 224 21.62 -19.24 -0.11
CA CYS A 224 20.83 -19.46 -1.33
C CYS A 224 20.32 -18.12 -1.92
N ILE A 225 19.74 -17.26 -1.11
CA ILE A 225 19.21 -15.95 -1.52
C ILE A 225 20.34 -15.02 -1.98
N ASN A 226 21.50 -15.05 -1.31
CA ASN A 226 22.70 -14.32 -1.76
C ASN A 226 23.19 -14.80 -3.13
N ASN A 227 23.23 -16.12 -3.34
CA ASN A 227 23.65 -16.69 -4.62
C ASN A 227 22.67 -16.31 -5.75
N ILE A 228 21.36 -16.34 -5.49
CA ILE A 228 20.34 -15.88 -6.45
C ILE A 228 20.52 -14.39 -6.72
N ARG A 229 20.67 -13.55 -5.68
CA ARG A 229 20.92 -12.11 -5.84
C ARG A 229 22.09 -11.82 -6.76
N ASN A 230 23.22 -12.47 -6.51
CA ASN A 230 24.44 -12.27 -7.30
C ASN A 230 24.26 -12.76 -8.75
N THR A 231 23.58 -13.89 -8.94
CA THR A 231 23.34 -14.48 -10.27
C THR A 231 22.46 -13.58 -11.14
N PHE A 232 21.43 -12.97 -10.56
CA PHE A 232 20.44 -12.16 -11.28
C PHE A 232 20.68 -10.65 -11.17
N GLY A 233 21.79 -10.23 -10.52
CA GLY A 233 22.11 -8.81 -10.35
C GLY A 233 21.02 -8.05 -9.59
N LEU A 234 20.53 -8.61 -8.48
CA LEU A 234 19.44 -8.03 -7.69
C LEU A 234 19.97 -7.28 -6.47
N SER A 235 19.26 -6.23 -6.08
CA SER A 235 19.60 -5.49 -4.87
C SER A 235 19.36 -6.31 -3.60
N HIS A 236 20.21 -6.10 -2.59
CA HIS A 236 20.05 -6.63 -1.23
C HIS A 236 19.33 -5.65 -0.29
N LEU A 237 18.99 -4.46 -0.76
CA LEU A 237 18.32 -3.42 0.02
C LEU A 237 16.81 -3.59 -0.05
N LYS A 238 16.13 -3.26 1.06
CA LYS A 238 14.67 -3.13 1.13
C LYS A 238 14.17 -2.07 0.13
N TYR A 239 12.96 -2.23 -0.38
CA TYR A 239 12.34 -1.35 -1.38
C TYR A 239 12.33 0.11 -0.93
N TYR A 240 11.94 0.37 0.33
CA TYR A 240 11.94 1.73 0.87
C TYR A 240 13.33 2.39 0.82
N ASN A 241 14.39 1.63 1.15
CA ASN A 241 15.76 2.12 1.10
C ASN A 241 16.22 2.40 -0.33
N LEU A 242 15.68 1.66 -1.30
CA LEU A 242 15.98 1.88 -2.70
C LEU A 242 15.34 3.17 -3.20
N ILE A 243 14.03 3.35 -3.01
CA ILE A 243 13.30 4.51 -3.55
C ILE A 243 13.66 5.83 -2.84
N THR A 244 14.25 5.76 -1.63
CA THR A 244 14.71 6.94 -0.88
C THR A 244 16.21 7.18 -0.98
N SER A 245 16.97 6.31 -1.67
CA SER A 245 18.40 6.49 -1.82
C SER A 245 18.72 7.76 -2.62
N ARG A 246 19.71 8.52 -2.15
CA ARG A 246 20.24 9.72 -2.81
C ARG A 246 21.42 9.45 -3.73
N ASP A 247 22.05 8.28 -3.57
CA ASP A 247 23.15 7.80 -4.41
C ASP A 247 22.84 6.36 -4.82
N GLY A 248 22.68 6.16 -6.12
CA GLY A 248 22.39 4.88 -6.74
C GLY A 248 23.61 4.17 -7.27
N THR A 249 24.80 4.75 -7.13
CA THR A 249 26.03 4.20 -7.67
C THR A 249 26.24 2.80 -7.08
N ASP A 250 26.45 1.81 -7.95
CA ASP A 250 26.64 0.40 -7.61
C ASP A 250 25.42 -0.31 -6.96
N ILE A 251 24.23 0.30 -6.97
CA ILE A 251 23.00 -0.39 -6.57
C ILE A 251 22.39 -1.09 -7.81
N PRO A 252 22.35 -2.44 -7.84
CA PRO A 252 21.79 -3.16 -8.98
C PRO A 252 20.32 -2.80 -9.20
N LYS A 253 19.94 -2.61 -10.48
CA LYS A 253 18.58 -2.27 -10.93
C LYS A 253 17.98 -0.99 -10.32
N TYR A 254 18.79 -0.11 -9.74
CA TYR A 254 18.31 1.16 -9.16
C TYR A 254 17.59 2.04 -10.18
N ASP A 255 18.06 2.09 -11.43
CA ASP A 255 17.43 2.85 -12.51
C ASP A 255 15.98 2.42 -12.79
N GLU A 256 15.59 1.21 -12.42
CA GLU A 256 14.21 0.76 -12.56
C GLU A 256 13.27 1.40 -11.55
N ILE A 257 13.76 1.91 -10.41
CA ILE A 257 12.88 2.37 -9.30
C ILE A 257 13.27 3.71 -8.67
N LYS A 258 14.36 4.35 -9.12
CA LYS A 258 14.85 5.62 -8.57
C LYS A 258 13.80 6.75 -8.52
N ASP A 259 12.87 6.75 -9.47
CA ASP A 259 11.86 7.80 -9.60
C ASP A 259 10.56 7.47 -8.85
N GLU A 260 10.42 6.26 -8.27
CA GLU A 260 9.17 5.79 -7.65
C GLU A 260 8.71 6.69 -6.49
N PHE A 261 9.65 7.16 -5.66
CA PHE A 261 9.31 8.08 -4.57
C PHE A 261 8.77 9.40 -5.13
N THR A 262 9.47 10.02 -6.08
CA THR A 262 9.03 11.25 -6.74
C THR A 262 7.69 11.07 -7.45
N ASN A 263 7.49 9.94 -8.12
CA ASN A 263 6.25 9.59 -8.81
C ASN A 263 5.08 9.45 -7.83
N ALA A 264 5.30 8.86 -6.66
CA ALA A 264 4.28 8.77 -5.61
C ALA A 264 3.81 10.16 -5.15
N TYR A 265 4.75 11.09 -4.92
CA TYR A 265 4.40 12.48 -4.62
C TYR A 265 3.66 13.14 -5.78
N LYS A 266 4.11 12.96 -7.02
CA LYS A 266 3.47 13.54 -8.21
C LYS A 266 2.01 13.12 -8.34
N VAL A 267 1.70 11.83 -8.17
CA VAL A 267 0.33 11.31 -8.26
C VAL A 267 -0.52 11.83 -7.11
N ARG A 268 0.00 11.78 -5.88
CA ARG A 268 -0.71 12.27 -4.70
C ARG A 268 -1.03 13.76 -4.82
N ASP A 269 -0.05 14.56 -5.21
CA ASP A 269 -0.18 16.01 -5.34
C ASP A 269 -1.16 16.38 -6.46
N TYR A 270 -1.22 15.61 -7.56
CA TYR A 270 -2.24 15.78 -8.60
C TYR A 270 -3.67 15.67 -8.05
N TYR A 271 -3.96 14.62 -7.28
CA TYR A 271 -5.30 14.43 -6.69
C TYR A 271 -5.61 15.46 -5.60
N ALA A 272 -4.62 15.81 -4.78
CA ALA A 272 -4.77 16.83 -3.74
C ALA A 272 -5.05 18.21 -4.35
N GLU A 273 -4.29 18.61 -5.39
CA GLU A 273 -4.49 19.87 -6.09
C GLU A 273 -5.87 19.95 -6.74
N ARG A 274 -6.28 18.87 -7.42
CA ARG A 274 -7.61 18.78 -8.03
C ARG A 274 -8.72 19.01 -7.01
N PHE A 275 -8.68 18.27 -5.90
CA PHE A 275 -9.68 18.41 -4.83
C PHE A 275 -9.69 19.83 -4.25
N LEU A 276 -8.52 20.35 -3.87
CA LEU A 276 -8.40 21.65 -3.23
C LEU A 276 -8.83 22.78 -4.16
N MET A 277 -8.57 22.67 -5.47
CA MET A 277 -9.04 23.66 -6.42
C MET A 277 -10.57 23.67 -6.53
N GLU A 278 -11.21 22.50 -6.63
CA GLU A 278 -12.68 22.40 -6.62
C GLU A 278 -13.28 22.93 -5.32
N LEU A 279 -12.67 22.60 -4.18
CA LEU A 279 -13.08 23.09 -2.86
C LEU A 279 -12.98 24.61 -2.76
N LEU A 280 -11.83 25.19 -3.15
CA LEU A 280 -11.59 26.64 -3.14
C LEU A 280 -12.60 27.38 -4.02
N ASN A 281 -13.00 26.79 -5.14
CA ASN A 281 -14.07 27.33 -5.98
C ASN A 281 -15.43 27.26 -5.28
N ALA A 282 -15.77 26.14 -4.65
CA ALA A 282 -17.05 25.96 -3.95
C ALA A 282 -17.22 26.94 -2.77
N ILE A 283 -16.13 27.26 -2.06
CA ILE A 283 -16.15 28.22 -0.97
C ILE A 283 -15.94 29.68 -1.40
N ASN A 284 -15.85 29.94 -2.72
CA ASN A 284 -15.56 31.26 -3.29
C ASN A 284 -14.30 31.91 -2.70
N ALA A 285 -13.22 31.13 -2.55
CA ALA A 285 -11.96 31.63 -2.01
C ALA A 285 -11.39 32.77 -2.87
N PRO A 286 -10.61 33.70 -2.28
CA PRO A 286 -9.93 34.75 -3.02
C PRO A 286 -9.01 34.18 -4.10
N GLU A 287 -8.93 34.86 -5.24
CA GLU A 287 -8.13 34.42 -6.40
C GLU A 287 -6.64 34.28 -6.06
N GLU A 288 -6.12 35.15 -5.19
CA GLU A 288 -4.75 35.08 -4.68
C GLU A 288 -4.44 33.77 -3.96
N ILE A 289 -5.42 33.18 -3.26
CA ILE A 289 -5.27 31.87 -2.61
C ILE A 289 -5.22 30.80 -3.69
N LYS A 290 -6.17 30.77 -4.62
CA LYS A 290 -6.23 29.77 -5.71
C LYS A 290 -4.95 29.71 -6.52
N GLN A 291 -4.41 30.87 -6.91
CA GLN A 291 -3.16 30.97 -7.68
C GLN A 291 -1.93 30.45 -6.93
N GLN A 292 -1.97 30.40 -5.60
CA GLN A 292 -0.87 29.92 -4.77
C GLN A 292 -0.94 28.41 -4.47
N LEU A 293 -2.05 27.74 -4.79
CA LEU A 293 -2.33 26.36 -4.40
C LEU A 293 -1.19 25.40 -4.77
N HIS A 294 -0.83 25.34 -6.05
CA HIS A 294 0.18 24.41 -6.58
C HIS A 294 1.50 24.45 -5.79
N ARG A 295 1.97 25.65 -5.45
CA ARG A 295 3.26 25.86 -4.75
C ARG A 295 3.18 25.59 -3.25
N ASN A 296 1.98 25.41 -2.71
CA ASN A 296 1.72 25.33 -1.27
C ASN A 296 0.96 24.05 -0.87
N LEU A 297 0.86 23.05 -1.74
CA LEU A 297 0.18 21.76 -1.46
C LEU A 297 0.72 21.06 -0.20
N ASN A 298 2.00 21.25 0.11
CA ASN A 298 2.65 20.66 1.28
C ASN A 298 3.00 21.72 2.35
N ASN A 299 2.35 22.89 2.32
CA ASN A 299 2.60 23.97 3.28
C ASN A 299 1.51 24.01 4.35
N ARG A 300 1.90 23.66 5.59
CA ARG A 300 1.01 23.67 6.75
C ARG A 300 0.24 24.98 6.96
N ILE A 301 0.94 26.12 6.92
CA ILE A 301 0.35 27.44 7.18
C ILE A 301 -0.70 27.77 6.12
N TYR A 302 -0.45 27.38 4.87
CA TYR A 302 -1.39 27.54 3.79
C TYR A 302 -2.64 26.64 3.97
N MET A 303 -2.47 25.39 4.39
CA MET A 303 -3.61 24.50 4.69
C MET A 303 -4.45 24.99 5.86
N GLU A 304 -3.81 25.50 6.92
CA GLU A 304 -4.51 26.13 8.04
C GLU A 304 -5.36 27.34 7.57
N LYS A 305 -4.86 28.17 6.63
CA LYS A 305 -5.66 29.25 6.03
C LYS A 305 -6.87 28.73 5.25
N ILE A 306 -6.74 27.61 4.53
CA ILE A 306 -7.87 26.99 3.85
C ILE A 306 -8.92 26.55 4.87
N VAL A 307 -8.50 25.89 5.94
CA VAL A 307 -9.39 25.45 7.02
C VAL A 307 -10.10 26.63 7.71
N GLU A 308 -9.44 27.77 7.91
CA GLU A 308 -10.12 28.97 8.43
C GLU A 308 -11.26 29.45 7.52
N MET A 309 -11.13 29.31 6.20
CA MET A 309 -12.24 29.58 5.28
C MET A 309 -13.33 28.50 5.35
N LEU A 310 -12.95 27.23 5.56
CA LEU A 310 -13.90 26.13 5.76
C LEU A 310 -14.71 26.28 7.05
N LYS A 311 -14.13 26.86 8.12
CA LYS A 311 -14.86 27.19 9.35
C LYS A 311 -16.05 28.11 9.08
N VAL A 312 -15.91 29.06 8.17
CA VAL A 312 -17.01 29.93 7.72
C VAL A 312 -18.00 29.18 6.83
N PHE A 313 -17.50 28.27 5.98
CA PHE A 313 -18.34 27.44 5.10
C PHE A 313 -19.24 26.47 5.89
N GLY A 314 -18.72 25.91 6.99
CA GLY A 314 -19.40 25.01 7.91
C GLY A 314 -19.08 23.54 7.64
N ILE A 315 -18.87 22.78 8.73
CA ILE A 315 -18.41 21.39 8.69
C ILE A 315 -19.39 20.44 7.96
N GLU A 316 -20.70 20.62 8.14
CA GLU A 316 -21.72 19.79 7.48
C GLU A 316 -21.69 19.96 5.96
N LYS A 317 -21.57 21.20 5.48
CA LYS A 317 -21.46 21.47 4.04
C LYS A 317 -20.17 20.93 3.46
N TYR A 318 -19.08 21.04 4.22
CA TYR A 318 -17.78 20.47 3.84
C TYR A 318 -17.85 18.94 3.72
N LYS A 319 -18.45 18.25 4.69
CA LYS A 319 -18.61 16.79 4.65
C LYS A 319 -19.39 16.35 3.40
N ILE A 320 -20.53 16.99 3.13
CA ILE A 320 -21.32 16.72 1.91
C ILE A 320 -20.50 16.96 0.64
N PHE A 321 -19.68 18.02 0.62
CA PHE A 321 -18.80 18.30 -0.51
C PHE A 321 -17.77 17.18 -0.74
N VAL A 322 -17.11 16.70 0.32
CA VAL A 322 -16.14 15.60 0.26
C VAL A 322 -16.80 14.31 -0.24
N GLU A 323 -17.97 13.96 0.30
CA GLU A 323 -18.72 12.78 -0.11
C GLU A 323 -19.10 12.84 -1.60
N GLN A 324 -19.58 14.00 -2.06
CA GLN A 324 -19.93 14.19 -3.47
C GLN A 324 -18.70 14.14 -4.39
N TYR A 325 -17.59 14.77 -3.99
CA TYR A 325 -16.34 14.73 -4.75
C TYR A 325 -15.82 13.29 -4.90
N ASN A 326 -15.77 12.53 -3.79
CA ASN A 326 -15.33 11.15 -3.80
C ASN A 326 -16.23 10.26 -4.66
N LYS A 327 -17.55 10.46 -4.59
CA LYS A 327 -18.51 9.77 -5.47
C LYS A 327 -18.29 10.09 -6.94
N ASN A 328 -18.00 11.35 -7.27
CA ASN A 328 -17.71 11.75 -8.65
C ASN A 328 -16.42 11.11 -9.16
N LEU A 329 -15.36 11.04 -8.34
CA LEU A 329 -14.12 10.35 -8.70
C LEU A 329 -14.33 8.87 -8.99
N GLU A 330 -15.14 8.19 -8.20
CA GLU A 330 -15.51 6.78 -8.43
C GLU A 330 -16.22 6.62 -9.78
N ILE A 331 -17.18 7.50 -10.10
CA ILE A 331 -17.88 7.51 -11.39
C ILE A 331 -16.89 7.77 -12.55
N GLU A 332 -15.96 8.71 -12.39
CA GLU A 332 -14.94 8.97 -13.41
C GLU A 332 -13.99 7.78 -13.61
N ARG A 333 -13.63 7.08 -12.53
CA ARG A 333 -12.83 5.85 -12.58
C ARG A 333 -13.57 4.76 -13.35
N GLU A 334 -14.82 4.49 -13.01
CA GLU A 334 -15.65 3.48 -13.67
C GLU A 334 -15.85 3.75 -15.16
N ASN A 335 -15.93 5.03 -15.54
CA ASN A 335 -16.05 5.45 -16.94
C ASN A 335 -14.71 5.55 -17.69
N GLY A 336 -13.57 5.26 -17.04
CA GLY A 336 -12.24 5.38 -17.64
C GLY A 336 -11.82 6.82 -18.00
N ILE A 337 -12.46 7.81 -17.38
CA ILE A 337 -12.18 9.24 -17.57
C ILE A 337 -11.09 9.70 -16.61
N LEU A 338 -11.07 9.14 -15.39
CA LEU A 338 -10.12 9.51 -14.37
C LEU A 338 -8.70 9.07 -14.77
N PRO A 339 -7.71 9.98 -14.84
CA PRO A 339 -6.36 9.61 -15.21
C PRO A 339 -5.76 8.57 -14.26
N THR A 340 -5.19 7.51 -14.82
CA THR A 340 -4.49 6.51 -14.01
C THR A 340 -3.20 7.10 -13.42
N PRO A 341 -2.69 6.55 -12.32
CA PRO A 341 -1.39 6.98 -11.79
C PRO A 341 -0.26 6.92 -12.82
N GLU A 342 -0.25 5.89 -13.67
CA GLU A 342 0.71 5.79 -14.78
C GLU A 342 0.56 6.92 -15.80
N GLN A 343 -0.67 7.30 -16.15
CA GLN A 343 -0.91 8.47 -17.01
C GLN A 343 -0.44 9.77 -16.36
N ILE A 344 -0.63 9.94 -15.04
CA ILE A 344 -0.16 11.12 -14.31
C ILE A 344 1.37 11.16 -14.26
N VAL A 345 2.03 10.02 -14.05
CA VAL A 345 3.50 9.90 -14.06
C VAL A 345 4.06 10.18 -15.45
N ASN A 346 3.53 9.53 -16.48
CA ASN A 346 4.02 9.60 -17.87
C ASN A 346 3.67 10.92 -18.55
N ASN A 347 2.54 11.53 -18.20
CA ASN A 347 2.28 12.89 -18.61
C ASN A 347 3.27 13.78 -17.86
N ASN A 348 4.24 14.33 -18.59
CA ASN A 348 4.60 15.71 -18.33
C ASN A 348 3.32 16.51 -18.53
N ILE A 349 2.48 16.60 -17.50
CA ILE A 349 1.51 17.68 -17.39
C ILE A 349 2.40 18.92 -17.36
N ASN A 350 2.74 19.41 -18.55
CA ASN A 350 3.05 20.80 -18.75
C ASN A 350 1.92 21.51 -18.01
N ASN A 351 2.29 22.27 -16.99
CA ASN A 351 1.45 23.21 -16.27
C ASN A 351 0.88 24.25 -17.25
N ASN A 352 -0.02 23.81 -18.14
CA ASN A 352 -0.86 24.62 -19.00
C ASN A 352 -2.28 24.71 -18.40
N LEU A 353 -2.36 24.72 -17.07
CA LEU A 353 -3.47 25.35 -16.34
C LEU A 353 -3.23 26.86 -16.16
N HIS A 354 -2.21 27.43 -16.83
CA HIS A 354 -2.08 28.86 -17.01
C HIS A 354 -2.48 29.26 -18.44
N MET A 355 -3.77 29.57 -18.60
CA MET A 355 -4.20 30.79 -19.27
C MET A 355 -5.34 31.41 -18.47
#